data_AF-A0A5W8UTY8-F1
#
_entry.id   AF-A0A5W8UTY8-F1
#
_cell.length_a   1.000
_cell.length_b   1.000
_cell.length_c   1.000
_cell.angle_alpha   90.00
_cell.angle_beta   90.00
_cell.angle_gamma   90.00
#
_symmetry.space_group_name_H-M   'P 1'
#
loop_
_entity.id
_entity.type
_entity.pdbx_description
1 polymer ?
#
loop_
_entity_poly.entity_id
_entity_poly.type
_entity_poly.pdbx_seq_one_letter_code
_entity_poly.pdbx_strand_id
1 'polypeptide(L)' 'RELVGVDSYLKVRALLTEIWAYPQAYRESIIVLNFIQRRTGISRSRTMKILSELKKGGYIHIDNGRLTALGKLPVAY' A
#
# COMPACT_ATOMS: atom_id res chain seq x y z
N ARG A 1 24.01 -2.17 3.33
CA ARG A 1 23.15 -0.98 3.61
C ARG A 1 21.87 -1.12 2.79
N GLU A 2 20.82 -1.70 3.34
CA GLU A 2 19.55 -1.94 2.64
C GLU A 2 18.66 -0.68 2.62
N LEU A 3 19.09 0.35 1.90
CA LEU A 3 18.28 1.58 1.69
C LEU A 3 17.04 1.32 0.82
N VAL A 4 17.10 0.27 -0.02
CA VAL A 4 16.00 -0.08 -0.94
C VAL A 4 14.75 -0.54 -0.17
N GLY A 5 14.93 -1.18 1.01
CA GLY A 5 13.84 -1.64 1.89
C GLY A 5 12.94 -0.49 2.32
N VAL A 6 13.58 0.50 2.91
CA VAL A 6 12.97 1.73 3.43
C VAL A 6 12.30 2.52 2.30
N ASP A 7 12.97 2.72 1.16
CA ASP A 7 12.40 3.45 0.01
C ASP A 7 11.12 2.77 -0.53
N SER A 8 11.12 1.43 -0.61
CA SER A 8 9.95 0.69 -1.07
C SER A 8 8.75 0.89 -0.15
N TYR A 9 8.98 0.80 1.17
CA TYR A 9 7.92 1.02 2.16
C TYR A 9 7.36 2.44 2.07
N LEU A 10 8.23 3.47 2.02
CA LEU A 10 7.81 4.86 1.95
C LEU A 10 6.95 5.14 0.70
N LYS A 11 7.32 4.56 -0.45
CA LYS A 11 6.51 4.65 -1.68
C LYS A 11 5.15 3.97 -1.52
N VAL A 12 5.09 2.76 -0.96
CA VAL A 12 3.80 2.07 -0.69
C VAL A 12 2.93 2.88 0.26
N ARG A 13 3.50 3.40 1.35
CA ARG A 13 2.82 4.24 2.34
C ARG A 13 2.22 5.50 1.71
N ALA A 14 2.98 6.18 0.86
CA ALA A 14 2.49 7.37 0.15
C ALA A 14 1.30 7.03 -0.75
N LEU A 15 1.38 5.95 -1.54
CA LEU A 15 0.30 5.57 -2.45
C LEU A 15 -0.94 5.03 -1.74
N LEU A 16 -0.82 4.34 -0.61
CA LEU A 16 -1.98 3.96 0.21
C LEU A 16 -2.71 5.20 0.75
N THR A 17 -1.95 6.22 1.16
CA THR A 17 -2.50 7.51 1.60
C THR A 17 -3.18 8.23 0.43
N GLU A 18 -2.59 8.22 -0.76
CA GLU A 18 -3.19 8.77 -1.99
C GLU A 18 -4.51 8.07 -2.34
N ILE A 19 -4.54 6.73 -2.34
CA ILE A 19 -5.75 5.93 -2.59
C ILE A 19 -6.86 6.29 -1.59
N TRP A 20 -6.50 6.48 -0.32
CA TRP A 20 -7.46 6.83 0.73
C TRP A 20 -7.97 8.27 0.62
N ALA A 21 -7.18 9.19 0.07
CA ALA A 21 -7.63 10.57 -0.18
C ALA A 21 -8.68 10.67 -1.29
N TYR A 22 -8.76 9.68 -2.18
CA TYR A 22 -9.78 9.67 -3.23
C TYR A 22 -11.20 9.44 -2.70
N PRO A 23 -12.22 9.96 -3.41
CA PRO A 23 -13.62 9.63 -3.15
C PRO A 23 -13.83 8.11 -3.17
N GLN A 24 -14.71 7.63 -2.30
CA GLN A 24 -14.97 6.19 -2.13
C GLN A 24 -15.31 5.49 -3.45
N ALA A 25 -16.19 6.07 -4.27
CA ALA A 25 -16.58 5.49 -5.56
C ALA A 25 -15.38 5.27 -6.51
N TYR A 26 -14.38 6.16 -6.47
CA TYR A 26 -13.16 5.98 -7.25
C TYR A 26 -12.23 4.95 -6.61
N ARG A 27 -12.08 4.98 -5.28
CA ARG A 27 -11.27 4.01 -4.54
C ARG A 27 -11.72 2.57 -4.78
N GLU A 28 -13.03 2.35 -4.85
CA GLU A 28 -13.64 1.07 -5.16
C GLU A 28 -13.36 0.57 -6.57
N SER A 29 -12.76 1.37 -7.46
CA SER A 29 -12.29 0.90 -8.77
C SER A 29 -10.81 0.44 -8.74
N ILE A 30 -10.06 0.78 -7.69
CA ILE A 30 -8.61 0.62 -7.64
C ILE A 30 -8.23 -0.77 -7.10
N ILE A 31 -7.42 -1.50 -7.88
CA ILE A 31 -6.67 -2.66 -7.38
C ILE A 31 -5.33 -2.17 -6.82
N VAL A 32 -5.20 -2.19 -5.50
CA VAL A 32 -4.08 -1.59 -4.73
C VAL A 32 -2.74 -2.07 -5.23
N LEU A 33 -2.58 -3.38 -5.42
CA LEU A 33 -1.34 -3.98 -5.90
C LEU A 33 -0.94 -3.44 -7.27
N ASN A 34 -1.87 -3.44 -8.23
CA ASN A 34 -1.61 -2.95 -9.59
C ASN A 34 -1.30 -1.45 -9.60
N PHE A 35 -2.00 -0.67 -8.79
CA PHE A 35 -1.76 0.76 -8.65
C PHE A 35 -0.35 1.05 -8.16
N ILE A 36 0.07 0.38 -7.08
CA ILE A 36 1.42 0.52 -6.52
C ILE A 36 2.49 0.08 -7.52
N GLN A 37 2.36 -1.10 -8.11
CA GLN A 37 3.37 -1.62 -9.04
C GLN A 37 3.56 -0.69 -10.24
N ARG A 38 2.48 -0.19 -10.84
CA ARG A 38 2.56 0.73 -11.98
C ARG A 38 3.21 2.06 -11.63
N ARG A 39 2.98 2.60 -10.43
CA ARG A 39 3.48 3.92 -10.01
C ARG A 39 4.89 3.89 -9.44
N THR A 40 5.38 2.72 -9.01
CA THR A 40 6.67 2.60 -8.30
C THR A 40 7.69 1.71 -8.99
N GLY A 41 7.26 0.80 -9.88
CA GLY A 41 8.11 -0.26 -10.44
C GLY A 41 8.50 -1.35 -9.44
N ILE A 42 7.99 -1.32 -8.20
CA ILE A 42 8.30 -2.34 -7.19
C ILE A 42 7.73 -3.69 -7.65
N SER A 43 8.52 -4.76 -7.45
CA SER A 43 8.10 -6.11 -7.81
C SER A 43 6.83 -6.54 -7.06
N ARG A 44 6.10 -7.48 -7.64
CA ARG A 44 4.85 -8.00 -7.05
C ARG A 44 5.13 -8.60 -5.67
N SER A 45 6.15 -9.45 -5.56
CA SER A 45 6.49 -10.14 -4.30
C SER A 45 6.84 -9.16 -3.19
N ARG A 46 7.63 -8.12 -3.50
CA ARG A 46 8.02 -7.09 -2.54
C ARG A 46 6.84 -6.23 -2.10
N THR A 47 6.00 -5.82 -3.04
CA THR A 47 4.77 -5.08 -2.73
C THR A 47 3.83 -5.91 -1.85
N MET A 48 3.61 -7.17 -2.20
CA MET A 48 2.78 -8.09 -1.43
C MET A 48 3.34 -8.35 -0.02
N LYS A 49 4.66 -8.44 0.14
CA LYS A 49 5.29 -8.53 1.46
C LYS A 49 4.92 -7.33 2.32
N ILE A 50 5.11 -6.10 1.83
CA ILE A 50 4.78 -4.87 2.56
C ILE A 50 3.27 -4.81 2.90
N LEU A 51 2.39 -5.06 1.92
CA LEU A 51 0.95 -5.06 2.14
C LEU A 51 0.51 -6.11 3.15
N SER A 52 1.12 -7.29 3.14
CA SER A 52 0.80 -8.37 4.07
C SER A 52 1.22 -8.02 5.50
N GLU A 53 2.39 -7.41 5.68
CA GLU A 53 2.83 -6.95 7.00
C GLU A 53 1.95 -5.81 7.53
N LEU A 54 1.57 -4.86 6.68
CA LEU A 54 0.62 -3.81 7.05
C LEU A 54 -0.76 -4.37 7.44
N LYS A 55 -1.24 -5.40 6.72
CA LYS A 55 -2.49 -6.08 7.04
C LYS A 55 -2.40 -6.84 8.37
N LYS A 56 -1.30 -7.57 8.62
CA LYS A 56 -1.06 -8.27 9.89
C LYS A 56 -1.00 -7.31 11.08
N GLY A 57 -0.38 -6.15 10.89
CA GLY A 57 -0.33 -5.09 11.91
C GLY A 57 -1.65 -4.33 12.11
N GLY A 58 -2.71 -4.66 11.37
CA GLY A 58 -4.01 -4.00 11.47
C GLY A 58 -4.03 -2.57 10.91
N TYR A 59 -3.00 -2.15 10.18
CA TYR A 59 -2.89 -0.80 9.66
C TYR A 59 -3.77 -0.56 8.44
N ILE A 60 -4.06 -1.60 7.66
CA ILE A 60 -4.92 -1.54 6.48
C ILE A 60 -5.87 -2.72 6.42
N HIS A 61 -7.04 -2.49 5.83
CA HIS A 61 -7.91 -3.56 5.37
C HIS A 61 -7.98 -3.54 3.84
N ILE A 62 -7.73 -4.69 3.22
CA ILE A 62 -7.87 -4.89 1.78
C ILE A 62 -8.81 -6.07 1.58
N ASP A 63 -9.89 -5.81 0.84
CA ASP A 63 -10.86 -6.80 0.39
C ASP A 63 -10.94 -6.80 -1.14
N ASN A 64 -10.92 -7.99 -1.75
CA ASN A 64 -10.92 -8.17 -3.21
C ASN A 64 -9.92 -7.27 -3.96
N GLY A 65 -8.77 -7.01 -3.34
CA GLY A 65 -7.69 -6.16 -3.88
C GLY A 65 -7.92 -4.65 -3.72
N ARG A 66 -8.99 -4.21 -3.06
CA ARG A 66 -9.40 -2.81 -2.85
C ARG A 66 -9.12 -2.37 -1.42
N LEU A 67 -8.68 -1.12 -1.23
CA LEU A 67 -8.43 -0.56 0.10
C LEU A 67 -9.74 -0.13 0.76
N THR A 68 -10.15 -0.84 1.81
CA THR A 68 -11.44 -0.64 2.49
C THR A 68 -11.29 0.02 3.87
N ALA A 69 -10.10 -0.02 4.47
CA ALA A 69 -9.78 0.77 5.66
C ALA A 69 -8.30 1.18 5.68
N LEU A 70 -8.02 2.37 6.21
CA LEU A 70 -6.67 2.90 6.44
C LEU A 70 -6.57 3.45 7.87
N GLY A 71 -5.68 2.85 8.67
CA GLY A 71 -5.29 3.33 10.00
C GLY A 71 -4.00 4.16 9.97
N LYS A 72 -3.46 4.46 11.16
CA LYS A 72 -2.20 5.22 11.30
C LYS A 72 -1.02 4.36 10.82
N LEU A 73 -0.52 4.63 9.62
CA LEU A 73 0.65 3.94 9.07
C LEU A 73 1.93 4.28 9.87
N PRO A 74 2.79 3.30 10.15
CA PRO A 74 4.10 3.54 10.77
C PRO A 74 4.95 4.54 9.99
N VAL A 75 5.87 5.21 10.69
CA VAL A 75 6.83 6.14 10.04
C VAL A 75 7.96 5.35 9.36
N ALA A 76 8.31 4.18 9.91
CA ALA A 76 9.33 3.28 9.40
C ALA A 76 8.89 1.81 9.54
N TYR A 77 9.40 0.95 8.65
CA TYR A 77 9.12 -0.48 8.58
C TYR A 77 10.31 -1.24 7.98
#